data_AF-A0A948QM55-F1
#
_entry.id   AF-A0A948QM55-F1
#
_cell.length_a   1.000
_cell.length_b   1.000
_cell.length_c   1.000
_cell.angle_alpha   90.00
_cell.angle_beta   90.00
_cell.angle_gamma   90.00
#
_symmetry.space_group_name_H-M   'P 1'
#
loop_
_entity.id
_entity.type
_entity.pdbx_description
1 polymer ?
#
loop_
_entity_poly.entity_id
_entity_poly.type
_entity_poly.pdbx_seq_one_letter_code
_entity_poly.pdbx_strand_id
1 'polypeptide(L)'
;SKRKYRLEKPTEYFKFIPEFLDPGSNDKIYLNGYWQNEKYFKDIRDILLNELILRPESSLLETDIIKKTREMDCIAVHFRRGDDQLNKSKYGVPTLEYYNKALKAIIESGVKNPHVIIFTNDPDWVKENFKPSVSHEYAVDLSLTDFQELALMSYCKHHIVANSTFSWWGAWLGNAEDKIIIAPNRWLRSSDYDTSGIYSEGWIKM
;
A
#
# COMPACT_ATOMS: atom_id res chain seq x y z
N SER A 1 -29.51 -10.06 23.89
CA SER A 1 -28.13 -10.52 23.61
C SER A 1 -27.22 -9.31 23.56
N LYS A 2 -26.25 -9.15 24.49
CA LYS A 2 -25.24 -8.09 24.43
C LYS A 2 -24.23 -8.49 23.36
N ARG A 3 -24.07 -7.68 22.30
CA ARG A 3 -23.05 -7.91 21.26
C ARG A 3 -21.68 -7.95 21.94
N LYS A 4 -20.94 -9.04 21.75
CA LYS A 4 -19.56 -9.17 22.24
C LYS A 4 -18.64 -8.44 21.26
N TYR A 5 -17.79 -7.55 21.75
CA TYR A 5 -16.80 -6.84 20.95
C TYR A 5 -15.40 -7.21 21.41
N ARG A 6 -14.47 -7.38 20.46
CA ARG A 6 -13.04 -7.50 20.74
C ARG A 6 -12.30 -6.45 19.93
N LEU A 7 -11.52 -5.63 20.63
CA LEU A 7 -10.69 -4.59 20.05
C LEU A 7 -9.26 -5.11 19.90
N GLU A 8 -8.64 -4.87 18.75
CA GLU A 8 -7.19 -5.06 18.57
C GLU A 8 -6.44 -4.03 19.43
N LYS A 9 -5.58 -4.51 20.32
CA LYS A 9 -4.79 -3.64 21.20
C LYS A 9 -3.53 -3.14 20.49
N PRO A 10 -2.96 -1.99 20.90
CA PRO A 10 -1.69 -1.53 20.35
C PRO A 10 -0.54 -2.54 20.43
N THR A 11 -0.51 -3.39 21.45
CA THR A 11 0.48 -4.47 21.62
C THR A 11 0.26 -5.67 20.70
N GLU A 12 -0.90 -5.73 20.04
CA GLU A 12 -1.33 -6.76 19.10
C GLU A 12 -1.20 -6.31 17.64
N TYR A 13 -0.99 -5.01 17.39
CA TYR A 13 -0.81 -4.48 16.03
C TYR A 13 0.27 -5.25 15.27
N PHE A 14 -0.04 -5.54 14.01
CA PHE A 14 0.80 -6.29 13.07
C PHE A 14 1.02 -7.76 13.43
N LYS A 15 0.56 -8.25 14.59
CA LYS A 15 0.68 -9.67 14.95
C LYS A 15 -0.44 -10.47 14.34
N PHE A 16 -0.13 -11.71 13.97
CA PHE A 16 -1.14 -12.70 13.64
C PHE A 16 -1.49 -13.50 14.89
N ILE A 17 -2.75 -13.41 15.30
CA ILE A 17 -3.34 -14.05 16.48
C ILE A 17 -4.52 -14.90 15.95
N PRO A 18 -4.32 -16.21 15.72
CA PRO A 18 -5.29 -17.06 15.02
C PRO A 18 -6.66 -17.15 15.70
N GLU A 19 -6.72 -16.88 17.01
CA GLU A 19 -7.95 -16.84 17.81
C GLU A 19 -8.91 -15.72 17.38
N PHE A 20 -8.50 -14.82 16.49
CA PHE A 20 -9.41 -13.87 15.85
C PHE A 20 -10.17 -14.49 14.67
N LEU A 21 -9.62 -15.50 13.99
CA LEU A 21 -10.30 -16.21 12.90
C LEU A 21 -11.25 -17.29 13.43
N ASP A 22 -10.83 -17.95 14.51
CA ASP A 22 -11.66 -18.92 15.23
C ASP A 22 -11.67 -18.57 16.74
N PRO A 23 -12.67 -17.80 17.21
CA PRO A 23 -12.77 -17.43 18.61
C PRO A 23 -13.22 -18.58 19.52
N GLY A 24 -13.42 -19.79 19.01
CA GLY A 24 -13.78 -20.97 19.81
C GLY A 24 -15.16 -20.89 20.47
N SER A 25 -16.04 -20.02 19.99
CA SER A 25 -17.40 -19.85 20.52
C SER A 25 -18.40 -19.62 19.40
N ASN A 26 -19.62 -20.17 19.55
CA ASN A 26 -20.74 -19.91 18.64
C ASN A 26 -21.38 -18.52 18.81
N ASP A 27 -20.83 -17.67 19.69
CA ASP A 27 -21.34 -16.33 19.87
C ASP A 27 -20.92 -15.41 18.71
N LYS A 28 -21.85 -14.55 18.29
CA LYS A 28 -21.53 -13.47 17.34
C LYS A 28 -20.64 -12.45 18.04
N ILE A 29 -19.37 -12.41 17.64
CA ILE A 29 -18.37 -11.45 18.12
C ILE A 29 -18.09 -10.45 17.00
N TYR A 30 -18.02 -9.17 17.36
CA TYR A 30 -17.57 -8.10 16.48
C TYR A 30 -16.11 -7.80 16.75
N LEU A 31 -15.28 -7.91 15.71
CA LEU A 31 -13.86 -7.56 15.76
C LEU A 31 -13.69 -6.14 15.21
N ASN A 32 -12.95 -5.30 15.94
CA ASN A 32 -12.59 -3.96 15.46
C ASN A 32 -11.10 -3.68 15.73
N GLY A 33 -10.38 -3.25 14.70
CA GLY A 33 -8.93 -3.16 14.67
C GLY A 33 -8.42 -2.74 13.29
N TYR A 34 -7.12 -2.61 13.16
CA TYR A 34 -6.41 -2.33 11.91
C TYR A 34 -6.16 -3.59 11.09
N TRP A 35 -5.96 -4.75 11.74
CA TRP A 35 -5.80 -6.06 11.10
C TRP A 35 -4.69 -6.10 10.03
N GLN A 36 -3.61 -5.36 10.26
CA GLN A 36 -2.52 -5.16 9.30
C GLN A 36 -1.50 -6.31 9.33
N ASN A 37 -1.99 -7.52 9.10
CA ASN A 37 -1.19 -8.70 8.88
C ASN A 37 -1.90 -9.56 7.84
N GLU A 38 -1.24 -9.84 6.72
CA GLU A 38 -1.87 -10.55 5.60
C GLU A 38 -2.39 -11.93 5.97
N LYS A 39 -1.84 -12.58 7.02
CA LYS A 39 -2.28 -13.90 7.46
C LYS A 39 -3.74 -13.95 7.88
N TYR A 40 -4.37 -12.81 8.20
CA TYR A 40 -5.80 -12.75 8.49
C TYR A 40 -6.69 -12.92 7.26
N PHE A 41 -6.20 -12.67 6.05
CA PHE A 41 -7.05 -12.56 4.87
C PHE A 41 -6.41 -13.05 3.57
N LYS A 42 -5.17 -13.54 3.60
CA LYS A 42 -4.49 -14.13 2.44
C LYS A 42 -5.28 -15.28 1.82
N ASP A 43 -6.02 -16.04 2.63
CA ASP A 43 -6.81 -17.20 2.18
C ASP A 43 -8.05 -16.78 1.38
N ILE A 44 -8.45 -15.51 1.46
CA ILE A 44 -9.56 -14.92 0.68
C ILE A 44 -9.06 -13.91 -0.37
N ARG A 45 -7.77 -13.96 -0.71
CA ARG A 45 -7.16 -12.98 -1.63
C ARG A 45 -7.90 -12.87 -2.96
N ASP A 46 -8.30 -14.00 -3.53
CA ASP A 46 -9.01 -14.00 -4.82
C ASP A 46 -10.38 -13.32 -4.73
N ILE A 47 -11.06 -13.41 -3.58
CA ILE A 47 -12.31 -12.67 -3.35
C ILE A 47 -12.01 -11.17 -3.31
N LEU A 48 -11.00 -10.76 -2.53
CA LEU A 48 -10.61 -9.36 -2.39
C LEU A 48 -10.18 -8.74 -3.72
N LEU A 49 -9.45 -9.47 -4.56
CA LEU A 49 -9.06 -9.01 -5.89
C LEU A 49 -10.25 -8.82 -6.83
N ASN A 50 -11.31 -9.62 -6.69
CA ASN A 50 -12.51 -9.48 -7.51
C ASN A 50 -13.45 -8.37 -7.00
N GLU A 51 -13.43 -8.08 -5.70
CA GLU A 51 -14.29 -7.06 -5.09
C GLU A 51 -13.65 -5.66 -5.08
N LEU A 52 -12.33 -5.56 -4.92
CA LEU A 52 -11.59 -4.30 -4.76
C LEU A 52 -10.94 -3.83 -6.08
N ILE A 53 -11.71 -3.90 -7.16
CA ILE A 53 -11.35 -3.41 -8.50
C ILE A 53 -12.35 -2.40 -9.00
N LEU A 54 -11.96 -1.64 -10.03
CA LEU A 54 -12.92 -0.80 -10.73
C LEU A 54 -13.98 -1.66 -11.39
N ARG A 55 -15.24 -1.24 -11.26
CA ARG A 55 -16.33 -1.88 -11.98
C ARG A 55 -16.16 -1.70 -13.49
N PRO A 56 -16.62 -2.65 -14.32
CA PRO A 56 -16.51 -2.56 -15.78
C PRO A 56 -17.08 -1.26 -16.38
N GLU A 57 -18.11 -0.69 -15.76
CA GLU A 57 -18.73 0.59 -16.17
C GLU A 57 -17.94 1.84 -15.76
N SER A 58 -16.82 1.69 -15.05
CA SER A 58 -15.99 2.83 -14.64
C SER A 58 -15.36 3.48 -15.86
N SER A 59 -15.65 4.76 -16.08
CA SER A 59 -15.00 5.57 -17.13
C SER A 59 -13.48 5.62 -16.98
N LEU A 60 -12.96 5.37 -15.78
CA LEU A 60 -11.53 5.34 -15.53
C LEU A 60 -10.82 4.23 -16.33
N LEU A 61 -11.51 3.12 -16.62
CA LEU A 61 -10.93 2.00 -17.37
C LEU A 61 -10.53 2.39 -18.81
N GLU A 62 -11.10 3.47 -19.35
CA GLU A 62 -10.83 3.98 -20.70
C GLU A 62 -9.76 5.10 -20.72
N THR A 63 -9.30 5.52 -19.55
CA THR A 63 -8.30 6.60 -19.43
C THR A 63 -6.91 6.13 -19.83
N ASP A 64 -6.10 7.09 -20.30
CA ASP A 64 -4.74 6.79 -20.75
C ASP A 64 -3.85 6.26 -19.62
N ILE A 65 -4.11 6.63 -18.36
CA ILE A 65 -3.34 6.12 -17.22
C ILE A 65 -3.57 4.62 -17.00
N ILE A 66 -4.80 4.12 -17.18
CA ILE A 66 -5.10 2.68 -17.10
C ILE A 66 -4.54 1.93 -18.31
N LYS A 67 -4.53 2.54 -19.50
CA LYS A 67 -3.87 1.94 -20.67
C LYS A 67 -2.37 1.78 -20.43
N LYS A 68 -1.72 2.79 -19.84
CA LYS A 68 -0.30 2.73 -19.46
C LYS A 68 -0.01 1.59 -18.50
N THR A 69 -0.87 1.29 -17.52
CA THR A 69 -0.63 0.14 -16.62
C THR A 69 -0.69 -1.21 -17.32
N ARG A 70 -1.27 -1.30 -18.53
CA ARG A 70 -1.31 -2.51 -19.36
C ARG A 70 -0.15 -2.59 -20.35
N GLU A 71 0.39 -1.46 -20.76
CA GLU A 71 1.41 -1.34 -21.82
C GLU A 71 2.82 -1.10 -21.28
N MET A 72 2.94 -0.67 -20.03
CA MET A 72 4.18 -0.28 -19.37
C MET A 72 4.34 -1.03 -18.05
N ASP A 73 5.58 -1.14 -17.58
CA ASP A 73 5.88 -1.64 -16.24
C ASP A 73 5.67 -0.48 -15.24
N CYS A 74 4.41 -0.21 -14.91
CA CYS A 74 4.05 0.89 -14.01
C CYS A 74 4.54 0.64 -12.57
N ILE A 75 5.15 1.66 -11.97
CA ILE A 75 5.68 1.66 -10.60
C ILE A 75 4.86 2.67 -9.78
N ALA A 76 4.03 2.17 -8.86
CA ALA A 76 3.31 3.02 -7.92
C ALA A 76 4.27 3.53 -6.84
N VAL A 77 4.39 4.85 -6.69
CA VAL A 77 5.22 5.46 -5.65
C VAL A 77 4.32 6.34 -4.78
N HIS A 78 4.17 5.97 -3.51
CA HIS A 78 3.30 6.71 -2.60
C HIS A 78 4.11 7.51 -1.58
N PHE A 79 3.87 8.82 -1.53
CA PHE A 79 4.38 9.73 -0.51
C PHE A 79 3.27 10.08 0.49
N ARG A 80 3.50 9.84 1.78
CA ARG A 80 2.62 10.31 2.86
C ARG A 80 3.34 11.39 3.67
N ARG A 81 2.99 12.66 3.47
CA ARG A 81 3.67 13.83 4.07
C ARG A 81 2.76 14.90 4.68
N GLY A 82 1.56 15.09 4.12
CA GLY A 82 0.68 16.24 4.37
C GLY A 82 -0.20 16.21 5.63
N ASP A 83 -0.09 15.20 6.50
CA ASP A 83 -0.89 15.14 7.74
C ASP A 83 -0.01 15.37 8.97
N ASP A 84 -0.54 16.24 9.84
CA ASP A 84 -0.02 16.85 11.07
C ASP A 84 1.06 16.12 11.91
N GLN A 85 1.71 16.88 12.79
CA GLN A 85 2.83 16.46 13.66
C GLN A 85 2.64 15.13 14.43
N LEU A 86 1.41 14.65 14.58
CA LEU A 86 1.04 13.36 15.19
C LEU A 86 1.44 12.13 14.34
N ASN A 87 1.41 12.22 13.01
CA ASN A 87 1.90 11.13 12.15
C ASN A 87 3.43 11.10 12.12
N LYS A 88 4.07 12.27 12.20
CA LYS A 88 5.53 12.41 12.33
C LYS A 88 6.07 11.87 13.66
N SER A 89 5.27 11.76 14.71
CA SER A 89 5.69 11.23 16.02
C SER A 89 5.49 9.71 16.15
N LYS A 90 4.55 9.12 15.40
CA LYS A 90 4.25 7.68 15.45
C LYS A 90 4.89 6.86 14.32
N TYR A 91 4.85 7.32 13.08
CA TYR A 91 5.33 6.56 11.91
C TYR A 91 6.71 7.01 11.47
N GLY A 92 7.51 6.08 10.92
CA GLY A 92 8.67 6.46 10.13
C GLY A 92 8.18 7.33 8.96
N VAL A 93 8.83 8.46 8.70
CA VAL A 93 8.59 9.20 7.46
C VAL A 93 9.72 8.80 6.52
N PRO A 94 9.44 8.08 5.41
CA PRO A 94 10.48 7.67 4.50
C PRO A 94 11.18 8.89 3.90
N THR A 95 12.50 8.84 3.83
CA THR A 95 13.33 9.93 3.30
C THR A 95 13.27 9.97 1.77
N LEU A 96 13.65 11.10 1.17
CA LEU A 96 13.83 11.16 -0.29
C LEU A 96 14.87 10.13 -0.78
N GLU A 97 15.90 9.88 0.04
CA GLU A 97 16.91 8.86 -0.23
C GLU A 97 16.31 7.44 -0.33
N TYR A 98 15.35 7.10 0.53
CA TYR A 98 14.61 5.84 0.43
C TYR A 98 13.92 5.70 -0.92
N TYR A 99 13.15 6.70 -1.36
CA TYR A 99 12.44 6.63 -2.64
C TYR A 99 13.40 6.54 -3.82
N ASN A 100 14.49 7.31 -3.81
CA ASN A 100 15.49 7.26 -4.88
C ASN A 100 16.20 5.90 -4.95
N LYS A 101 16.59 5.32 -3.80
CA LYS A 101 17.21 4.00 -3.75
C LYS A 101 16.24 2.89 -4.17
N ALA A 102 14.99 2.96 -3.72
CA ALA A 102 13.96 1.99 -4.05
C ALA A 102 13.63 2.00 -5.55
N LEU A 103 13.44 3.20 -6.13
CA LEU A 103 13.18 3.33 -7.56
C LEU A 103 14.36 2.82 -8.39
N LYS A 104 15.59 3.17 -7.99
CA LYS A 104 16.81 2.66 -8.64
C LYS A 104 16.85 1.13 -8.61
N ALA A 105 16.59 0.52 -7.45
CA ALA A 105 16.61 -0.94 -7.32
C ALA A 105 15.56 -1.64 -8.21
N ILE A 106 14.36 -1.08 -8.35
CA ILE A 106 13.34 -1.61 -9.26
C ILE A 106 13.80 -1.50 -10.71
N ILE A 107 14.31 -0.33 -11.12
CA ILE A 107 14.79 -0.12 -12.50
C ILE A 107 15.94 -1.09 -12.84
N GLU A 108 16.91 -1.24 -11.94
CA GLU A 108 18.08 -2.10 -12.12
C GLU A 108 17.74 -3.60 -12.10
N SER A 109 16.53 -3.99 -11.68
CA SER A 109 16.08 -5.39 -11.69
C SER A 109 15.74 -5.94 -13.08
N GLY A 110 15.75 -5.09 -14.12
CA GLY A 110 15.46 -5.48 -15.50
C GLY A 110 14.10 -5.03 -16.03
N VAL A 111 13.44 -4.09 -15.35
CA VAL A 111 12.22 -3.42 -15.83
C VAL A 111 12.48 -2.76 -17.18
N LYS A 112 11.68 -3.08 -18.20
CA LYS A 112 11.98 -2.70 -19.59
C LYS A 112 11.41 -1.34 -19.98
N ASN A 113 10.21 -1.03 -19.50
CA ASN A 113 9.50 0.19 -19.86
C ASN A 113 8.91 0.85 -18.60
N PRO A 114 9.76 1.38 -17.70
CA PRO A 114 9.30 1.90 -16.41
C PRO A 114 8.48 3.18 -16.59
N HIS A 115 7.32 3.22 -15.94
CA HIS A 115 6.51 4.43 -15.82
C HIS A 115 6.09 4.63 -14.36
N VAL A 116 6.46 5.76 -13.77
CA VAL A 116 6.22 6.02 -12.35
C VAL A 116 4.89 6.77 -12.17
N ILE A 117 3.97 6.20 -11.40
CA ILE A 117 2.73 6.87 -11.00
C ILE A 117 2.88 7.30 -9.54
N ILE A 118 2.86 8.61 -9.31
CA ILE A 118 3.14 9.21 -8.01
C ILE A 118 1.83 9.55 -7.30
N PHE A 119 1.64 8.98 -6.12
CA PHE A 119 0.48 9.22 -5.26
C PHE A 119 0.95 10.00 -4.03
N THR A 120 0.25 11.08 -3.66
CA THR A 120 0.71 11.92 -2.55
C THR A 120 -0.41 12.80 -2.00
N ASN A 121 -0.37 13.06 -0.69
CA ASN A 121 -1.18 14.10 -0.06
C ASN A 121 -0.46 15.46 0.05
N ASP A 122 0.73 15.58 -0.53
CA ASP A 122 1.56 16.79 -0.57
C ASP A 122 2.21 16.91 -1.97
N PRO A 123 1.43 17.32 -2.99
CA PRO A 123 1.90 17.31 -4.37
C PRO A 123 2.96 18.38 -4.67
N ASP A 124 2.86 19.54 -4.04
CA ASP A 124 3.80 20.65 -4.25
C ASP A 124 5.21 20.25 -3.81
N TRP A 125 5.34 19.67 -2.60
CA TRP A 125 6.64 19.22 -2.11
C TRP A 125 7.22 18.12 -3.00
N VAL A 126 6.41 17.15 -3.41
CA VAL A 126 6.90 16.03 -4.23
C VAL A 126 7.31 16.50 -5.62
N LYS A 127 6.55 17.39 -6.27
CA LYS A 127 6.91 17.99 -7.58
C LYS A 127 8.23 18.77 -7.50
N GLU A 128 8.52 19.41 -6.38
CA GLU A 128 9.77 20.14 -6.16
C GLU A 128 10.97 19.20 -5.89
N ASN A 129 10.77 18.13 -5.10
CA ASN A 129 11.85 17.35 -4.50
C ASN A 129 12.12 15.98 -5.14
N PHE A 130 11.12 15.34 -5.76
CA PHE A 130 11.24 14.01 -6.34
C PHE A 130 11.02 14.05 -7.85
N LYS A 131 12.11 13.88 -8.60
CA LYS A 131 12.12 13.96 -10.06
C LYS A 131 12.70 12.66 -10.63
N PRO A 132 11.86 11.63 -10.83
CA PRO A 132 12.29 10.38 -11.48
C PRO A 132 12.98 10.68 -12.81
N SER A 133 14.07 9.96 -13.11
CA SER A 133 14.75 10.05 -14.40
C SER A 133 14.02 9.30 -15.53
N VAL A 134 12.88 8.69 -15.20
CA VAL A 134 12.00 7.94 -16.12
C VAL A 134 10.67 8.67 -16.30
N SER A 135 9.87 8.21 -17.25
CA SER A 135 8.52 8.70 -17.47
C SER A 135 7.71 8.64 -16.17
N HIS A 136 7.03 9.73 -15.82
CA HIS A 136 6.26 9.80 -14.58
C HIS A 136 5.06 10.76 -14.68
N GLU A 137 4.04 10.48 -13.88
CA GLU A 137 2.81 11.26 -13.75
C GLU A 137 2.36 11.32 -12.28
N TYR A 138 1.54 12.31 -11.94
CA TYR A 138 1.00 12.50 -10.59
C TYR A 138 -0.49 12.14 -10.55
N ALA A 139 -0.86 11.20 -9.69
CA ALA A 139 -2.25 10.74 -9.57
C ALA A 139 -3.22 11.86 -9.14
N VAL A 140 -2.74 12.84 -8.36
CA VAL A 140 -3.54 13.99 -7.92
C VAL A 140 -4.07 14.82 -9.10
N ASP A 141 -3.35 14.85 -10.22
CA ASP A 141 -3.73 15.64 -11.40
C ASP A 141 -4.93 15.00 -12.13
N LEU A 142 -5.32 13.78 -11.75
CA LEU A 142 -6.45 13.02 -12.31
C LEU A 142 -7.76 13.19 -11.51
N SER A 143 -7.72 13.88 -10.36
CA SER A 143 -8.91 14.14 -9.52
C SER A 143 -9.69 12.87 -9.14
N LEU A 144 -8.97 11.81 -8.78
CA LEU A 144 -9.53 10.51 -8.42
C LEU A 144 -10.09 10.52 -7.00
N THR A 145 -11.11 9.69 -6.78
CA THR A 145 -11.52 9.31 -5.41
C THR A 145 -10.48 8.38 -4.77
N ASP A 146 -10.43 8.31 -3.45
CA ASP A 146 -9.53 7.39 -2.72
C ASP A 146 -9.64 5.93 -3.22
N PHE A 147 -10.86 5.48 -3.53
CA PHE A 147 -11.07 4.14 -4.08
C PHE A 147 -10.45 3.98 -5.48
N GLN A 148 -10.60 5.00 -6.33
CA GLN A 148 -10.01 4.98 -7.67
C GLN A 148 -8.48 5.06 -7.62
N GLU A 149 -7.89 5.83 -6.70
CA GLU A 149 -6.44 5.81 -6.49
C GLU A 149 -5.96 4.44 -6.01
N LEU A 150 -6.66 3.84 -5.04
CA LEU A 150 -6.31 2.51 -4.54
C LEU A 150 -6.36 1.45 -5.65
N ALA A 151 -7.40 1.51 -6.49
CA ALA A 151 -7.52 0.63 -7.65
C ALA A 151 -6.45 0.90 -8.71
N LEU A 152 -6.10 2.17 -8.97
CA LEU A 152 -5.00 2.51 -9.88
C LEU A 152 -3.66 2.00 -9.36
N MET A 153 -3.41 2.09 -8.04
CA MET A 153 -2.23 1.49 -7.41
C MET A 153 -2.19 -0.02 -7.61
N SER A 154 -3.32 -0.73 -7.48
CA SER A 154 -3.35 -2.19 -7.63
C SER A 154 -3.16 -2.65 -9.08
N TYR A 155 -3.40 -1.79 -10.07
CA TYR A 155 -3.04 -2.06 -11.46
C TYR A 155 -1.57 -1.80 -11.79
N CYS A 156 -0.83 -1.07 -10.94
CA CYS A 156 0.61 -0.94 -11.13
C CYS A 156 1.30 -2.28 -10.87
N LYS A 157 2.38 -2.53 -11.61
CA LYS A 157 3.13 -3.78 -11.54
C LYS A 157 4.07 -3.83 -10.33
N HIS A 158 4.75 -2.73 -10.05
CA HIS A 158 5.70 -2.62 -8.93
C HIS A 158 5.28 -1.50 -7.97
N HIS A 159 5.75 -1.54 -6.73
CA HIS A 159 5.30 -0.62 -5.67
C HIS A 159 6.44 -0.18 -4.77
N ILE A 160 6.50 1.12 -4.51
CA ILE A 160 7.30 1.74 -3.45
C ILE A 160 6.32 2.38 -2.46
N VAL A 161 6.14 1.73 -1.32
CA VAL A 161 5.12 2.13 -0.35
C VAL A 161 5.67 3.11 0.69
N ALA A 162 4.80 3.92 1.28
CA ALA A 162 5.08 4.67 2.50
C ALA A 162 4.66 3.84 3.72
N ASN A 163 4.94 4.36 4.93
CA ASN A 163 4.37 3.86 6.18
C ASN A 163 2.89 4.24 6.30
N SER A 164 2.08 3.68 5.40
CA SER A 164 0.66 4.00 5.21
C SER A 164 -0.11 2.74 4.86
N THR A 165 -1.23 2.52 5.55
CA THR A 165 -2.21 1.46 5.23
C THR A 165 -2.70 1.54 3.79
N PHE A 166 -2.78 2.75 3.23
CA PHE A 166 -3.30 2.99 1.90
C PHE A 166 -2.40 2.39 0.82
N SER A 167 -1.12 2.78 0.79
CA SER A 167 -0.16 2.16 -0.14
C SER A 167 0.13 0.70 0.18
N TRP A 168 -0.02 0.30 1.44
CA TRP A 168 0.12 -1.10 1.82
C TRP A 168 -0.94 -1.97 1.14
N TRP A 169 -2.21 -1.56 1.20
CA TRP A 169 -3.31 -2.24 0.50
C TRP A 169 -3.13 -2.17 -1.02
N GLY A 170 -2.76 -1.01 -1.56
CA GLY A 170 -2.52 -0.87 -3.01
C GLY A 170 -1.47 -1.85 -3.54
N ALA A 171 -0.37 -2.04 -2.80
CA ALA A 171 0.68 -2.99 -3.16
C ALA A 171 0.27 -4.46 -2.94
N TRP A 172 -0.44 -4.76 -1.85
CA TRP A 172 -0.89 -6.12 -1.56
C TRP A 172 -1.92 -6.62 -2.61
N LEU A 173 -2.82 -5.74 -3.04
CA LEU A 173 -3.80 -5.98 -4.10
C LEU A 173 -3.17 -6.01 -5.51
N GLY A 174 -1.91 -5.62 -5.67
CA GLY A 174 -1.19 -5.75 -6.95
C GLY A 174 -1.15 -7.21 -7.42
N ASN A 175 -1.54 -7.47 -8.67
CA ASN A 175 -1.74 -8.84 -9.17
C ASN A 175 -0.64 -9.37 -10.10
N ALA A 176 0.43 -8.60 -10.35
CA ALA A 176 1.54 -9.08 -11.16
C ALA A 176 2.35 -10.15 -10.40
N GLU A 177 2.70 -11.24 -11.09
CA GLU A 177 3.46 -12.37 -10.51
C GLU A 177 4.91 -11.99 -10.22
N ASP A 178 5.53 -11.19 -11.10
CA ASP A 178 6.90 -10.68 -11.02
C ASP A 178 6.97 -9.28 -10.38
N LYS A 179 5.97 -8.92 -9.56
CA LYS A 179 5.95 -7.63 -8.86
C LYS A 179 7.11 -7.50 -7.90
N ILE A 180 7.58 -6.26 -7.76
CA ILE A 180 8.60 -5.88 -6.77
C ILE A 180 7.95 -4.85 -5.86
N ILE A 181 7.88 -5.17 -4.57
CA ILE A 181 7.32 -4.28 -3.56
C ILE A 181 8.43 -3.91 -2.59
N ILE A 182 8.73 -2.62 -2.51
CA ILE A 182 9.71 -2.05 -1.58
C ILE A 182 8.97 -1.26 -0.52
N ALA A 183 9.23 -1.58 0.74
CA ALA A 183 8.68 -0.92 1.92
C ALA A 183 9.79 -0.33 2.80
N PRO A 184 9.50 0.73 3.58
CA PRO A 184 10.49 1.31 4.47
C PRO A 184 10.88 0.31 5.56
N ASN A 185 12.17 0.19 5.86
CA ASN A 185 12.70 -0.72 6.87
C ASN A 185 12.17 -0.45 8.29
N ARG A 186 11.68 0.77 8.52
CA ARG A 186 11.16 1.25 9.80
C ARG A 186 9.71 1.67 9.62
N TRP A 187 8.78 0.83 10.09
CA TRP A 187 7.36 1.13 10.01
C TRP A 187 6.88 2.17 11.03
N LEU A 188 7.31 1.99 12.28
CA LEU A 188 7.02 2.90 13.40
C LEU A 188 8.28 3.60 13.89
N ARG A 189 8.11 4.77 14.51
CA ARG A 189 9.22 5.46 15.18
C ARG A 189 9.63 4.77 16.45
N SER A 190 8.69 4.32 17.27
CA SER A 190 9.03 3.51 18.44
C SER A 190 9.51 2.12 17.98
N SER A 191 10.59 1.66 18.59
CA SER A 191 11.09 0.28 18.47
C SER A 191 10.46 -0.67 19.49
N ASP A 192 9.54 -0.18 20.33
CA ASP A 192 8.87 -0.96 21.39
C ASP A 192 7.80 -1.91 20.83
N TYR A 193 7.45 -1.74 19.56
CA TYR A 193 6.45 -2.53 18.86
C TYR A 193 7.14 -3.42 17.82
N ASP A 194 6.79 -4.70 17.84
CA ASP A 194 7.14 -5.62 16.77
C ASP A 194 6.33 -5.27 15.51
N THR A 195 7.02 -4.78 14.49
CA THR A 195 6.40 -4.43 13.19
C THR A 195 6.62 -5.52 12.14
N SER A 196 7.21 -6.66 12.48
CA SER A 196 7.57 -7.70 11.50
C SER A 196 6.39 -8.16 10.65
N GLY A 197 5.20 -8.27 11.23
CA GLY A 197 4.02 -8.75 10.52
C GLY A 197 3.33 -7.75 9.60
N ILE A 198 3.82 -6.50 9.51
CA ILE A 198 3.37 -5.55 8.48
C ILE A 198 3.97 -5.89 7.11
N TYR A 199 5.12 -6.55 7.07
CA TYR A 199 5.79 -6.90 5.83
C TYR A 199 5.26 -8.23 5.35
N SER A 200 4.53 -8.19 4.23
CA SER A 200 4.02 -9.41 3.58
C SER A 200 5.16 -10.20 2.95
N GLU A 201 4.91 -11.48 2.67
CA GLU A 201 5.89 -12.36 2.04
C GLU A 201 6.39 -11.76 0.71
N GLY A 202 7.71 -11.83 0.50
CA GLY A 202 8.37 -11.29 -0.70
C GLY A 202 8.63 -9.77 -0.70
N TRP A 203 8.18 -9.01 0.31
CA TRP A 203 8.43 -7.57 0.36
C TRP A 203 9.89 -7.26 0.72
N ILE A 204 10.50 -6.35 -0.04
CA ILE A 204 11.87 -5.87 0.19
C ILE A 204 11.80 -4.70 1.19
N LYS A 205 12.60 -4.79 2.26
CA LYS A 205 12.74 -3.72 3.25
C LYS A 205 13.96 -2.85 2.92
N MET A 206 13.77 -1.54 2.86
CA MET A 206 14.84 -0.58 2.57
C MET A 206 14.92 0.56 3.57
#